data_AF-A0A1E3X430-F1
#
_entry.id   AF-A0A1E3X430-F1
#
_cell.length_a   1.000
_cell.length_b   1.000
_cell.length_c   1.000
_cell.angle_alpha   90.00
_cell.angle_beta   90.00
_cell.angle_gamma   90.00
#
_symmetry.space_group_name_H-M   'P 1'
#
loop_
_entity.id
_entity.type
_entity.pdbx_description
1 polymer ?
#
loop_
_entity_poly.entity_id
_entity_poly.type
_entity_poly.pdbx_seq_one_letter_code
_entity_poly.pdbx_strand_id
1 'polypeptide(L)' 'MSLAKKRKTVTFPLTIFETADTKEDLEDWLISRNLDFIKRMRKARKDDVQGKGKDWESVKKELCIK' A
#
# COMPACT_ATOMS: atom_id res chain seq x y z
N MET A 1 -23.08 -13.75 -22.89
CA MET A 1 -21.83 -14.27 -22.31
C MET A 1 -21.68 -13.67 -20.92
N SER A 2 -21.62 -14.52 -19.89
CA SER A 2 -21.63 -14.11 -18.48
C SER A 2 -20.38 -13.31 -18.13
N LEU A 3 -20.58 -12.11 -17.58
CA LEU A 3 -19.54 -11.30 -16.95
C LEU A 3 -18.96 -12.13 -15.79
N ALA A 4 -17.79 -12.72 -16.01
CA ALA A 4 -17.05 -13.42 -14.97
C ALA A 4 -16.79 -12.43 -13.82
N LYS A 5 -17.58 -12.55 -12.75
CA LYS A 5 -17.47 -11.78 -11.52
C LYS A 5 -16.03 -11.97 -11.02
N LYS A 6 -15.16 -10.97 -11.24
CA LYS A 6 -13.77 -11.00 -10.77
C LYS A 6 -13.81 -11.31 -9.29
N ARG A 7 -13.42 -12.54 -8.93
CA ARG A 7 -13.34 -12.95 -7.53
C ARG A 7 -12.29 -12.06 -6.89
N LYS A 8 -12.70 -11.17 -5.98
CA LYS A 8 -11.81 -10.37 -5.12
C LYS A 8 -11.21 -11.27 -4.04
N THR A 9 -10.67 -12.40 -4.45
CA THR A 9 -10.12 -13.42 -3.57
C THR A 9 -8.62 -13.41 -3.78
N VAL A 10 -7.88 -13.14 -2.72
CA VAL A 10 -6.42 -13.15 -2.71
C VAL A 10 -5.99 -14.45 -2.06
N THR A 11 -5.11 -15.18 -2.73
CA THR A 11 -4.56 -16.44 -2.21
C THR A 11 -3.17 -16.20 -1.68
N PHE A 12 -2.89 -16.73 -0.49
CA PHE A 12 -1.56 -16.72 0.11
C PHE A 12 -1.21 -18.14 0.59
N PRO A 13 0.09 -18.48 0.65
CA PRO A 13 0.55 -19.76 1.17
C PRO A 13 0.12 -20.00 2.62
N LEU A 14 -0.18 -21.26 2.96
CA LEU A 14 -0.53 -21.66 4.33
C LEU A 14 0.59 -21.36 5.32
N THR A 15 1.85 -21.48 4.90
CA THR A 15 2.99 -21.16 5.75
C THR A 15 2.97 -19.70 6.22
N ILE A 16 2.51 -18.77 5.38
CA ILE A 16 2.40 -17.35 5.74
C ILE A 16 1.23 -17.12 6.71
N PHE A 17 0.15 -17.88 6.56
CA PHE A 17 -0.95 -17.87 7.51
C PHE A 17 -0.50 -18.34 8.90
N GLU A 18 0.26 -19.42 8.95
CA GLU A 18 0.75 -20.02 10.19
C GLU A 18 1.77 -19.13 10.91
N THR A 19 2.51 -18.30 10.16
CA THR A 19 3.49 -17.36 10.74
C THR A 19 2.92 -15.98 11.09
N ALA A 20 1.69 -15.68 10.66
CA ALA A 20 1.08 -14.39 10.95
C ALA A 20 0.38 -14.44 12.31
N ASP A 21 0.83 -13.61 13.24
CA ASP A 21 0.22 -13.49 14.56
C ASP A 21 -1.06 -12.64 14.49
N THR A 22 -1.08 -11.67 13.57
CA THR A 22 -2.16 -10.69 13.42
C THR A 22 -2.65 -10.55 11.98
N LYS A 23 -3.82 -9.92 11.82
CA LYS A 23 -4.38 -9.61 10.50
C LYS A 23 -3.51 -8.59 9.77
N GLU A 24 -2.93 -7.67 10.52
CA GLU A 24 -2.03 -6.63 10.06
C GLU A 24 -0.78 -7.24 9.41
N ASP A 25 -0.22 -8.33 9.96
CA ASP A 25 0.93 -9.03 9.37
C ASP A 25 0.62 -9.59 7.97
N LEU A 26 -0.60 -10.12 7.77
CA LEU A 26 -1.05 -10.59 6.45
C LEU A 26 -1.22 -9.42 5.47
N GLU A 27 -1.75 -8.29 5.95
CA GLU A 27 -1.90 -7.08 5.13
C GLU A 27 -0.54 -6.52 4.70
N ASP A 28 0.42 -6.45 5.62
CA ASP A 28 1.78 -6.03 5.35
C ASP A 28 2.48 -6.98 4.38
N TRP A 29 2.29 -8.29 4.55
CA TRP A 29 2.78 -9.27 3.58
C TRP A 29 2.20 -9.01 2.19
N LEU A 30 0.88 -8.78 2.07
CA LEU A 30 0.24 -8.48 0.79
C LEU A 30 0.76 -7.20 0.16
N ILE A 31 0.96 -6.15 0.96
CA ILE A 31 1.55 -4.88 0.52
C ILE A 31 2.98 -5.09 0.00
N SER A 32 3.78 -5.93 0.68
CA SER A 32 5.14 -6.26 0.27
C SER A 32 5.21 -6.92 -1.13
N ARG A 33 4.15 -7.64 -1.52
CA ARG A 33 4.05 -8.28 -2.85
C ARG A 33 3.63 -7.32 -3.96
N ASN A 34 3.11 -6.14 -3.62
CA ASN A 34 2.69 -5.14 -4.60
C ASN A 34 3.88 -4.28 -5.06
N LEU A 35 4.54 -4.71 -6.14
CA LEU A 35 5.72 -4.03 -6.69
C LEU A 35 5.48 -2.56 -7.02
N ASP A 36 4.28 -2.20 -7.51
CA ASP A 36 3.99 -0.83 -7.87
C ASP A 36 3.80 0.06 -6.64
N PHE A 37 3.21 -0.47 -5.57
CA PHE A 37 3.19 0.19 -4.27
C PHE A 37 4.62 0.43 -3.75
N ILE A 38 5.46 -0.60 -3.75
CA ILE A 38 6.85 -0.49 -3.28
C ILE A 38 7.65 0.52 -4.12
N LYS A 39 7.47 0.58 -5.44
CA LYS A 39 8.08 1.60 -6.30
C LYS A 39 7.67 3.02 -5.89
N ARG A 40 6.38 3.23 -5.59
CA ARG A 40 5.88 4.54 -5.12
C ARG A 40 6.49 4.92 -3.79
N MET A 41 6.55 3.97 -2.83
CA MET A 41 7.17 4.22 -1.52
C MET A 41 8.66 4.55 -1.63
N ARG A 42 9.40 3.84 -2.48
CA ARG A 42 10.83 4.15 -2.75
C ARG A 42 11.00 5.54 -3.37
N LYS A 43 10.09 5.93 -4.28
CA LYS A 43 10.12 7.27 -4.87
C LYS A 43 9.85 8.33 -3.80
N ALA A 44 8.79 8.17 -3.01
CA ALA A 44 8.46 9.08 -1.92
C ALA A 44 9.65 9.26 -0.96
N ARG A 45 10.31 8.17 -0.58
CA ARG A 45 11.52 8.24 0.26
C ARG A 45 12.65 9.05 -0.38
N LYS A 46 12.88 8.90 -1.69
CA LYS A 46 13.90 9.70 -2.41
C LYS A 46 13.52 11.18 -2.46
N ASP A 47 12.25 11.48 -2.71
CA ASP A 47 11.75 12.85 -2.75
C ASP A 47 11.88 13.51 -1.37
N ASP A 48 11.58 12.80 -0.28
CA ASP A 48 11.79 13.27 1.10
C ASP A 48 13.26 13.59 1.40
N VAL A 49 14.18 12.68 1.06
CA VAL A 49 15.63 12.89 1.25
C VAL A 49 16.13 14.09 0.44
N GLN A 50 15.52 14.34 -0.72
CA GLN A 50 15.84 15.49 -1.57
C GLN A 50 15.12 16.79 -1.14
N GLY A 51 14.33 16.77 -0.07
CA GLY A 51 13.55 17.93 0.39
C GLY A 51 12.42 18.32 -0.58
N LYS A 52 11.98 17.40 -1.46
CA LYS A 52 10.87 17.60 -2.40
C LYS A 52 9.51 17.23 -1.80
N GLY A 53 9.46 16.97 -0.49
CA GLY A 53 8.21 16.77 0.23
C GLY A 53 7.30 17.98 0.10
N LYS A 54 5.98 17.75 0.13
CA LYS A 54 5.02 18.84 0.22
C LYS A 54 4.87 19.29 1.66
N ASP A 55 4.76 20.59 1.86
CA ASP A 55 4.41 21.17 3.15
C ASP A 55 2.99 20.76 3.57
N TRP A 56 2.81 20.45 4.86
CA TRP A 56 1.56 19.92 5.38
C TRP A 56 0.41 20.93 5.32
N GLU A 57 0.68 22.21 5.59
CA GLU A 57 -0.33 23.27 5.51
C GLU A 57 -0.75 23.52 4.05
N SER A 58 0.20 23.40 3.13
CA SER A 58 -0.09 23.45 1.68
C SER A 58 -0.99 22.29 1.24
N VAL A 59 -0.73 21.06 1.71
CA VAL A 59 -1.54 19.87 1.40
C VAL A 59 -2.94 19.96 2.02
N LYS A 60 -3.07 20.44 3.26
CA LYS A 60 -4.37 20.66 3.92
C LYS A 60 -5.25 21.60 3.10
N LYS A 61 -4.69 22.70 2.60
CA LYS A 61 -5.39 23.64 1.73
C LYS A 61 -5.84 23.00 0.42
N GLU A 62 -4.98 22.20 -0.22
CA GLU A 62 -5.32 21.46 -1.45
C GLU A 62 -6.45 20.44 -1.22
N LEU A 63 -6.45 19.75 -0.08
CA LEU A 63 -7.41 18.69 0.25
C LEU A 63 -8.66 19.20 1.00
N CYS A 64 -8.78 20.50 1.23
CA CYS A 64 -9.85 21.12 2.01
C CYS A 64 -10.02 20.51 3.41
N ILE A 65 -8.91 20.09 4.05
CA ILE A 65 -8.88 19.54 5.41
C ILE A 65 -8.73 20.73 6.37
N LYS A 66 -9.66 20.85 7.33
CA LYS A 66 -9.65 21.89 8.38
C LYS A 66 -8.68 21.57 9.50
#